data_AF-A0A7S1YKV1-F1
#
_entry.id   AF-A0A7S1YKV1-F1
#
_cell.length_a   1.000
_cell.length_b   1.000
_cell.length_c   1.000
_cell.angle_alpha   90.00
_cell.angle_beta   90.00
_cell.angle_gamma   90.00
#
_symmetry.space_group_name_H-M   'P 1'
#
loop_
_entity.id
_entity.type
_entity.pdbx_description
1 polymer ?
#
loop_
_entity_poly.entity_id
_entity_poly.type
_entity_poly.pdbx_seq_one_letter_code
_entity_poly.pdbx_strand_id
1 'polypeptide(L)'
;ERVLVDEATQATEPAVLVPLTRGCRQLVLVGDHCQLPPTVLSPRAQEEGLGVPLFSRMVACGVPPFMLDTQYRMHPAIAMFPSDLFYGGKLKNGVTAPERRPLAGFPWPREEFPVAFVPINGIEVDDGVSKLNEAEAAAAYDAVEELLNGGQCKVSDIAVVTPYAAQARLIR
;
A
#
# COMPACT_ATOMS: atom_id res chain seq x y z
N GLU A 1 -2.74 29.41 11.53
CA GLU A 1 -4.11 29.45 10.95
C GLU A 1 -4.41 28.34 9.94
N ARG A 2 -3.45 27.80 9.17
CA ARG A 2 -3.71 26.69 8.22
C ARG A 2 -3.04 25.40 8.69
N VAL A 3 -3.71 24.27 8.52
CA VAL A 3 -3.17 22.93 8.79
C VAL A 3 -3.44 22.03 7.59
N LEU A 4 -2.41 21.31 7.17
CA LEU A 4 -2.51 20.22 6.21
C LEU A 4 -2.11 18.93 6.92
N VAL A 5 -2.93 17.90 6.80
CA VAL A 5 -2.63 16.55 7.31
C VAL A 5 -2.63 15.60 6.14
N ASP A 6 -1.48 15.00 5.87
CA ASP A 6 -1.32 13.94 4.88
C ASP A 6 -1.50 12.57 5.54
N GLU A 7 -1.90 11.57 4.76
CA GLU A 7 -2.28 10.23 5.25
C GLU A 7 -3.31 10.27 6.40
N ALA A 8 -4.25 11.22 6.34
CA ALA A 8 -5.22 11.47 7.39
C ALA A 8 -6.17 10.28 7.67
N THR A 9 -6.28 9.33 6.73
CA THR A 9 -7.05 8.10 6.89
C THR A 9 -6.32 7.03 7.72
N GLN A 10 -5.01 7.17 7.92
CA GLN A 10 -4.21 6.28 8.79
C GLN A 10 -4.12 6.78 10.24
N ALA A 11 -4.61 8.00 10.51
CA ALA A 11 -4.57 8.61 11.84
C ALA A 11 -5.92 8.48 12.56
N THR A 12 -5.90 8.18 13.85
CA THR A 12 -7.09 8.30 14.69
C THR A 12 -7.52 9.75 14.76
N GLU A 13 -8.82 10.00 14.87
CA GLU A 13 -9.33 11.36 14.96
C GLU A 13 -8.67 12.21 16.08
N PRO A 14 -8.47 11.70 17.32
CA PRO A 14 -7.77 12.46 18.34
C PRO A 14 -6.34 12.87 17.95
N ALA A 15 -5.63 12.04 17.18
CA ALA A 15 -4.28 12.37 16.70
C ALA A 15 -4.31 13.56 15.73
N VAL A 16 -5.31 13.59 14.83
CA VAL A 16 -5.51 14.70 13.90
C VAL A 16 -5.94 15.97 14.65
N LEU A 17 -6.66 15.87 15.78
CA LEU A 17 -7.06 17.04 16.56
C LEU A 17 -5.89 17.77 17.22
N VAL A 18 -4.77 17.11 17.53
CA VAL A 18 -3.59 17.72 18.20
C VAL A 18 -3.11 18.98 17.47
N PRO A 19 -2.77 18.96 16.16
CA PRO A 19 -2.37 20.17 15.45
C PRO A 19 -3.51 21.20 15.26
N LEU A 20 -4.78 20.79 15.27
CA LEU A 20 -5.92 21.68 15.06
C LEU A 20 -6.14 22.64 16.24
N THR A 21 -5.83 22.19 17.47
CA THR A 21 -5.94 23.01 18.69
C THR A 21 -5.04 24.25 18.70
N ARG A 22 -4.07 24.35 17.78
CA ARG A 22 -3.12 25.47 17.67
C ARG A 22 -3.68 26.67 16.89
N GLY A 23 -5.00 26.89 16.94
CA GLY A 23 -5.66 27.98 16.22
C GLY A 23 -5.82 27.72 14.71
N CYS A 24 -6.20 26.49 14.33
CA CYS A 24 -6.54 26.17 12.95
C CYS A 24 -7.83 26.88 12.53
N ARG A 25 -7.79 27.55 11.37
CA ARG A 25 -8.91 28.25 10.71
C ARG A 25 -9.18 27.69 9.30
N GLN A 26 -8.22 26.98 8.73
CA GLN A 26 -8.34 26.29 7.45
C GLN A 26 -7.64 24.93 7.54
N LEU A 27 -8.38 23.87 7.27
CA LEU A 27 -7.92 22.49 7.35
C LEU A 27 -7.98 21.85 5.97
N VAL A 28 -6.89 21.17 5.58
CA VAL A 28 -6.86 20.27 4.42
C VAL A 28 -6.48 18.88 4.92
N LEU A 29 -7.35 17.91 4.67
CA LEU A 29 -7.10 16.50 4.95
C LEU A 29 -6.85 15.79 3.63
N VAL A 30 -5.67 15.18 3.49
CA VAL A 30 -5.32 14.33 2.36
C VAL A 30 -5.26 12.90 2.87
N GLY A 31 -5.86 11.99 2.14
CA GLY A 31 -5.92 10.59 2.53
C GLY A 31 -6.81 9.79 1.59
N ASP A 32 -6.77 8.48 1.78
CA ASP A 32 -7.51 7.52 0.98
C ASP A 32 -8.23 6.52 1.87
N HIS A 33 -9.55 6.53 1.81
CA HIS A 33 -10.42 5.69 2.64
C HIS A 33 -10.45 4.22 2.17
N CYS A 34 -9.91 3.94 0.98
CA CYS A 34 -9.73 2.58 0.46
C CYS A 34 -8.40 1.96 0.90
N GLN A 35 -7.51 2.73 1.53
CA GLN A 35 -6.22 2.26 2.03
C GLN A 35 -6.26 1.94 3.54
N LEU A 36 -5.09 1.77 4.16
CA LEU A 36 -4.99 1.31 5.54
C LEU A 36 -5.73 2.24 6.51
N PRO A 37 -6.58 1.71 7.41
CA PRO A 37 -7.15 2.47 8.50
C PRO A 37 -6.12 2.64 9.64
N PRO A 38 -6.45 3.42 10.69
CA PRO A 38 -5.60 3.56 11.86
C PRO A 38 -5.46 2.23 12.61
N THR A 39 -4.25 1.93 13.08
CA THR A 39 -4.00 0.76 13.93
C THR A 39 -4.50 1.02 15.35
N VAL A 40 -5.60 0.38 15.73
CA VAL A 40 -6.13 0.41 17.11
C VAL A 40 -5.95 -0.96 17.75
N LEU A 41 -5.09 -1.04 18.77
CA LEU A 41 -4.75 -2.32 19.43
C LEU A 41 -5.86 -2.84 20.36
N SER A 42 -6.68 -1.95 20.92
CA SER A 42 -7.77 -2.34 21.82
C SER A 42 -9.02 -2.69 21.00
N PRO A 43 -9.51 -3.95 21.04
CA PRO A 43 -10.73 -4.33 20.32
C PRO A 43 -11.93 -3.50 20.74
N ARG A 44 -12.06 -3.24 22.05
CA ARG A 44 -13.11 -2.37 22.59
C ARG A 44 -13.05 -0.96 22.00
N ALA A 45 -11.87 -0.34 21.94
CA ALA A 45 -11.74 1.00 21.37
C ALA A 45 -12.04 1.03 19.87
N GLN A 46 -11.67 -0.04 19.15
CA GLN A 46 -12.01 -0.20 17.73
C GLN A 46 -13.52 -0.28 17.54
N GLU A 47 -14.22 -1.10 18.35
CA GLU A 47 -15.68 -1.24 18.34
C GLU A 47 -16.41 0.06 18.72
N GLU A 48 -15.86 0.80 19.69
CA GLU A 48 -16.39 2.12 20.10
C GLU A 48 -16.02 3.25 19.12
N GLY A 49 -15.38 2.95 17.99
CA GLY A 49 -15.22 3.87 16.86
C GLY A 49 -13.89 4.63 16.77
N LEU A 50 -12.90 4.32 17.61
CA LEU A 50 -11.56 4.94 17.54
C LEU A 50 -10.85 4.66 16.20
N GLY A 51 -11.22 3.56 15.54
CA GLY A 51 -10.74 3.19 14.20
C GLY A 51 -11.34 4.00 13.06
N VAL A 52 -12.27 4.92 13.32
CA VAL A 52 -12.85 5.81 12.31
C VAL A 52 -12.00 7.10 12.22
N PRO A 53 -11.29 7.34 11.11
CA PRO A 53 -10.52 8.57 10.93
C PRO A 53 -11.41 9.80 10.81
N LEU A 54 -10.87 10.96 11.17
CA LEU A 54 -11.53 12.25 10.98
C LEU A 54 -11.97 12.46 9.52
N PHE A 55 -11.13 12.03 8.57
CA PHE A 55 -11.43 12.09 7.13
C PHE A 55 -12.74 11.36 6.81
N SER A 56 -12.85 10.08 7.18
CA SER A 56 -14.02 9.25 6.89
C SER A 56 -15.27 9.79 7.59
N ARG A 57 -15.14 10.29 8.82
CA ARG A 57 -16.25 10.93 9.53
C ARG A 57 -16.75 12.18 8.81
N MET A 58 -15.85 13.04 8.32
CA MET A 58 -16.23 14.25 7.56
C MET A 58 -16.97 13.90 6.27
N VAL A 59 -16.52 12.87 5.55
CA VAL A 59 -17.22 12.37 4.36
C VAL A 59 -18.63 11.88 4.71
N ALA A 60 -18.77 11.09 5.78
CA ALA A 60 -20.07 10.63 6.25
C ALA A 60 -21.00 11.78 6.70
N CYS A 61 -20.45 12.88 7.20
CA CYS A 61 -21.18 14.11 7.52
C CYS A 61 -21.54 14.96 6.28
N GLY A 62 -21.24 14.51 5.07
CA GLY A 62 -21.61 15.17 3.82
C GLY A 62 -20.56 16.15 3.28
N VAL A 63 -19.33 16.13 3.79
CA VAL A 63 -18.22 16.87 3.16
C VAL A 63 -17.71 16.06 1.96
N PRO A 64 -17.92 16.51 0.71
CA PRO A 64 -17.54 15.71 -0.45
C PRO A 64 -16.01 15.66 -0.57
N PRO A 65 -15.40 14.46 -0.64
CA PRO A 65 -13.97 14.35 -0.90
C PRO A 65 -13.68 14.68 -2.37
N PHE A 66 -12.53 15.31 -2.62
CA PHE A 66 -12.03 15.52 -3.97
C PHE A 66 -11.07 14.40 -4.35
N MET A 67 -11.44 13.58 -5.32
CA MET A 67 -10.59 12.48 -5.81
C MET A 67 -9.59 13.00 -6.84
N LEU A 68 -8.30 12.79 -6.59
CA LEU A 68 -7.27 12.89 -7.62
C LEU A 68 -7.33 11.62 -8.47
N ASP A 69 -7.85 11.75 -9.69
CA ASP A 69 -8.27 10.60 -10.50
C ASP A 69 -7.19 10.06 -11.44
N THR A 70 -5.98 10.63 -11.44
CA THR A 70 -4.91 10.26 -12.38
C THR A 70 -3.67 9.80 -11.62
N GLN A 71 -3.25 8.55 -11.82
CA GLN A 71 -2.06 7.96 -11.21
C GLN A 71 -0.84 8.05 -12.12
N TYR A 72 0.34 8.31 -11.55
CA TYR A 72 1.61 8.44 -12.28
C TYR A 72 2.70 7.45 -11.83
N ARG A 73 2.35 6.53 -10.91
CA ARG A 73 3.31 5.62 -10.26
C ARG A 73 3.51 4.34 -11.07
N MET A 74 2.45 3.56 -11.24
CA MET A 74 2.53 2.16 -11.68
C MET A 74 2.18 1.99 -13.16
N HIS A 75 2.64 0.88 -13.76
CA HIS A 75 2.25 0.49 -15.11
C HIS A 75 0.71 0.36 -15.23
N PRO A 76 0.09 0.75 -16.37
CA PRO A 76 -1.38 0.67 -16.54
C PRO A 76 -1.98 -0.69 -16.19
N ALA A 77 -1.25 -1.76 -16.47
CA ALA A 77 -1.68 -3.14 -16.19
C ALA A 77 -1.73 -3.48 -14.69
N ILE A 78 -0.85 -2.87 -13.88
CA ILE A 78 -0.89 -2.98 -12.41
C ILE A 78 -2.06 -2.17 -11.86
N ALA A 79 -2.28 -0.96 -12.39
CA ALA A 79 -3.34 -0.05 -11.94
C ALA A 79 -4.76 -0.59 -12.22
N MET A 80 -4.92 -1.44 -13.22
CA MET A 80 -6.21 -1.98 -13.66
C MET A 80 -6.99 -2.64 -12.51
N PHE A 81 -6.37 -3.59 -11.79
CA PHE A 81 -7.06 -4.33 -10.73
C PHE A 81 -7.47 -3.44 -9.54
N PRO A 82 -6.57 -2.60 -8.95
CA PRO A 82 -6.98 -1.70 -7.88
C PRO A 82 -8.01 -0.65 -8.33
N SER A 83 -7.92 -0.14 -9.56
CA SER A 83 -8.89 0.82 -10.12
C SER A 83 -10.29 0.25 -10.11
N ASP A 84 -10.47 -0.95 -10.67
CA ASP A 84 -11.77 -1.58 -10.79
C ASP A 84 -12.33 -1.99 -9.43
N LEU A 85 -11.49 -2.60 -8.58
CA LEU A 85 -11.92 -3.15 -7.30
C LEU A 85 -12.24 -2.07 -6.25
N PHE A 86 -11.39 -1.05 -6.11
CA PHE A 86 -11.50 -0.07 -5.02
C PHE A 86 -12.06 1.28 -5.45
N TYR A 87 -11.86 1.67 -6.71
CA TYR A 87 -12.22 3.01 -7.21
C TYR A 87 -13.30 3.00 -8.29
N GLY A 88 -13.94 1.84 -8.54
CA GLY A 88 -15.01 1.69 -9.53
C GLY A 88 -14.59 2.08 -10.94
N GLY A 89 -13.33 1.80 -11.31
CA GLY A 89 -12.76 2.08 -12.63
C GLY A 89 -12.44 3.56 -12.90
N LYS A 90 -12.51 4.42 -11.88
CA LYS A 90 -12.31 5.88 -12.04
C LYS A 90 -10.84 6.31 -12.10
N LEU A 91 -9.90 5.45 -11.70
CA LEU A 91 -8.47 5.79 -11.68
C LEU A 91 -7.88 5.69 -13.10
N LYS A 92 -7.46 6.84 -13.64
CA LYS A 92 -6.82 7.02 -14.95
C LYS A 92 -5.30 6.87 -14.85
N ASN A 93 -4.68 6.54 -15.97
CA ASN A 93 -3.23 6.43 -16.08
C ASN A 93 -2.64 7.70 -16.70
N GLY A 94 -1.77 8.38 -15.96
CA GLY A 94 -0.94 9.49 -16.44
C GLY A 94 0.41 9.04 -17.01
N VAL A 95 0.67 7.73 -17.01
CA VAL A 95 1.86 7.08 -17.59
C VAL A 95 1.41 5.97 -18.54
N THR A 96 2.24 5.70 -19.55
CA THR A 96 2.00 4.69 -20.57
C THR A 96 2.76 3.39 -20.28
N ALA A 97 2.36 2.31 -20.95
CA ALA A 97 3.04 1.02 -20.83
C ALA A 97 4.56 1.09 -21.15
N PRO A 98 4.99 1.77 -22.24
CA PRO A 98 6.41 1.93 -22.54
C PRO A 98 7.23 2.69 -21.49
N GLU A 99 6.61 3.54 -20.66
CA GLU A 99 7.27 4.30 -19.58
C GLU A 99 7.46 3.49 -18.29
N ARG A 100 6.85 2.30 -18.20
CA ARG A 100 6.85 1.42 -17.02
C ARG A 100 7.06 -0.04 -17.40
N ARG A 101 7.95 -0.31 -18.36
CA ARG A 101 8.23 -1.67 -18.85
C ARG A 101 8.66 -2.60 -17.70
N PRO A 102 8.31 -3.89 -17.76
CA PRO A 102 8.86 -4.88 -16.85
C PRO A 102 10.39 -4.88 -16.90
N LEU A 103 11.02 -5.09 -15.75
CA LEU A 103 12.48 -5.21 -15.65
C LEU A 103 12.95 -6.53 -16.26
N ALA A 104 14.09 -6.52 -16.94
CA ALA A 104 14.70 -7.75 -17.43
C ALA A 104 15.17 -8.68 -16.29
N GLY A 105 15.50 -9.93 -16.64
CA GLY A 105 16.08 -10.91 -15.72
C GLY A 105 15.05 -11.84 -15.07
N PHE A 106 13.87 -11.32 -14.72
CA PHE A 106 12.77 -12.13 -14.17
C PHE A 106 11.92 -12.77 -15.29
N PRO A 107 11.50 -14.04 -15.17
CA PRO A 107 10.70 -14.75 -16.16
C PRO A 107 9.23 -14.33 -16.10
N TRP A 108 8.92 -13.11 -16.58
CA TRP A 108 7.55 -12.60 -16.62
C TRP A 108 6.63 -13.53 -17.42
N PRO A 109 5.48 -13.96 -16.87
CA PRO A 109 4.53 -14.82 -17.59
C PRO A 109 4.00 -14.22 -18.90
N ARG A 110 3.99 -12.89 -18.99
CA ARG A 110 3.67 -12.12 -20.19
C ARG A 110 4.62 -10.94 -20.31
N GLU A 111 5.31 -10.81 -21.43
CA GLU A 111 6.35 -9.79 -21.65
C GLU A 111 5.87 -8.34 -21.50
N GLU A 112 4.58 -8.08 -21.72
CA GLU A 112 3.98 -6.73 -21.61
C GLU A 112 3.27 -6.48 -20.27
N PHE A 113 3.29 -7.46 -19.35
CA PHE A 113 2.53 -7.41 -18.10
C PHE A 113 3.48 -7.59 -16.90
N PRO A 114 3.87 -6.49 -16.21
CA PRO A 114 4.82 -6.52 -15.08
C PRO A 114 4.17 -7.04 -13.79
N VAL A 115 3.48 -8.18 -13.86
CA VAL A 115 2.88 -8.86 -12.71
C VAL A 115 3.00 -10.36 -12.92
N ALA A 116 3.49 -11.05 -11.90
CA ALA A 116 3.53 -12.50 -11.84
C ALA A 116 2.92 -12.96 -10.52
N PHE A 117 2.11 -14.03 -10.60
CA PHE A 117 1.68 -14.77 -9.41
C PHE A 117 2.42 -16.11 -9.45
N VAL A 118 3.38 -16.30 -8.54
CA VAL A 118 4.25 -17.48 -8.53
C VAL A 118 3.72 -18.46 -7.48
N PRO A 119 3.17 -19.62 -7.88
CA PRO A 119 2.67 -20.61 -6.92
C PRO A 119 3.86 -21.30 -6.24
N ILE A 120 3.95 -21.17 -4.91
CA ILE A 120 4.99 -21.81 -4.10
C ILE A 120 4.33 -22.83 -3.18
N ASN A 121 4.75 -24.09 -3.29
CA ASN A 121 4.32 -25.16 -2.39
C ASN A 121 5.20 -25.17 -1.14
N GLY A 122 4.96 -24.23 -0.23
CA GLY A 122 5.66 -24.12 1.05
C GLY A 122 4.82 -24.59 2.24
N ILE A 123 5.47 -24.68 3.41
CA ILE A 123 4.81 -24.96 4.68
C ILE A 123 4.96 -23.73 5.56
N GLU A 124 3.83 -23.20 6.05
CA GLU A 124 3.82 -22.13 7.04
C GLU A 124 4.24 -22.69 8.41
N VAL A 125 5.15 -21.98 9.08
CA VAL A 125 5.63 -22.27 10.44
C VAL A 125 5.30 -21.07 11.34
N ASP A 126 4.75 -21.35 12.52
CA ASP A 126 4.46 -20.35 13.56
C ASP A 126 5.62 -20.31 14.57
N ASP A 127 6.19 -19.13 14.83
CA ASP A 127 7.29 -18.93 15.79
C ASP A 127 6.78 -18.56 17.21
N GLY A 128 5.47 -18.57 17.41
CA GLY A 128 4.76 -18.22 18.64
C GLY A 128 4.25 -16.77 18.67
N VAL A 129 4.79 -15.87 17.84
CA VAL A 129 4.39 -14.45 17.78
C VAL A 129 4.07 -14.01 16.35
N SER A 130 4.59 -14.72 15.36
CA SER A 130 4.44 -14.42 13.94
C SER A 130 4.63 -15.70 13.11
N LYS A 131 4.55 -15.57 11.79
CA LYS A 131 4.57 -16.69 10.85
C LYS A 131 5.66 -16.51 9.80
N LEU A 132 6.22 -17.63 9.35
CA LEU A 132 7.24 -17.68 8.31
C LEU A 132 7.02 -18.86 7.35
N ASN A 133 7.60 -18.77 6.17
CA ASN A 133 7.61 -19.80 5.15
C ASN A 133 8.96 -19.75 4.40
N GLU A 134 9.80 -20.78 4.61
CA GLU A 134 11.14 -20.85 4.04
C GLU A 134 11.13 -20.97 2.51
N ALA A 135 10.17 -21.72 1.94
CA ALA A 135 10.06 -21.87 0.49
C ALA A 135 9.69 -20.55 -0.19
N GLU A 136 8.79 -19.76 0.41
CA GLU A 136 8.45 -18.43 -0.08
C GLU A 136 9.60 -17.43 0.09
N ALA A 137 10.38 -17.53 1.17
CA ALA A 137 11.54 -16.68 1.38
C ALA A 137 12.64 -16.95 0.33
N ALA A 138 12.91 -18.23 0.02
CA ALA A 138 13.82 -18.63 -1.05
C ALA A 138 13.34 -18.11 -2.42
N ALA A 139 12.06 -18.30 -2.75
CA ALA A 139 11.50 -17.79 -4.00
C ALA A 139 11.57 -16.26 -4.12
N ALA A 140 11.37 -15.54 -3.01
CA ALA A 140 11.54 -14.09 -3.00
C ALA A 140 13.01 -13.69 -3.23
N TYR A 141 13.97 -14.40 -2.62
CA TYR A 141 15.39 -14.19 -2.86
C TYR A 141 15.75 -14.41 -4.33
N ASP A 142 15.34 -15.54 -4.92
CA ASP A 142 15.62 -15.88 -6.32
C ASP A 142 15.04 -14.81 -7.26
N ALA A 143 13.81 -14.36 -7.03
CA ALA A 143 13.20 -13.29 -7.82
C ALA A 143 13.98 -11.97 -7.74
N VAL A 144 14.48 -11.61 -6.56
CA VAL A 144 15.33 -10.42 -6.38
C VAL A 144 16.66 -10.58 -7.12
N GLU A 145 17.29 -11.74 -7.02
CA GLU A 145 18.55 -12.04 -7.71
C GLU A 145 18.38 -12.00 -9.23
N GLU A 146 17.32 -12.60 -9.77
CA GLU A 146 16.95 -12.57 -11.19
C GLU A 146 16.76 -11.12 -11.69
N LEU A 147 16.02 -10.29 -10.96
CA LEU A 147 15.81 -8.87 -11.32
C LEU A 147 17.13 -8.08 -11.33
N LEU A 148 17.99 -8.29 -10.33
CA LEU A 148 19.30 -7.63 -10.25
C LEU A 148 20.23 -8.08 -11.38
N ASN A 149 20.24 -9.38 -11.71
CA ASN A 149 21.02 -9.94 -12.81
C ASN A 149 20.54 -9.42 -14.18
N GLY A 150 19.29 -8.97 -14.28
CA GLY A 150 18.77 -8.24 -15.45
C GLY A 150 19.45 -6.91 -15.72
N GLY A 151 20.18 -6.34 -14.74
CA GLY A 151 21.04 -5.16 -14.92
C GLY A 151 20.30 -3.82 -15.13
N GLN A 152 18.97 -3.79 -14.95
CA GLN A 152 18.12 -2.61 -15.18
C GLN A 152 17.69 -1.89 -13.90
N CYS A 153 17.99 -2.46 -12.73
CA CYS A 153 17.66 -1.89 -11.43
C CYS A 153 18.80 -2.10 -10.43
N LYS A 154 18.74 -1.37 -9.33
CA LYS A 154 19.63 -1.50 -8.18
C LYS A 154 18.87 -2.10 -7.00
N VAL A 155 19.61 -2.54 -5.99
CA VAL A 155 19.04 -3.02 -4.72
C VAL A 155 18.09 -1.98 -4.10
N SER A 156 18.40 -0.68 -4.22
CA SER A 156 17.56 0.41 -3.72
C SER A 156 16.20 0.54 -4.42
N ASP A 157 16.03 -0.08 -5.58
CA ASP A 157 14.83 0.02 -6.40
C ASP A 157 13.86 -1.15 -6.13
N ILE A 158 14.30 -2.14 -5.33
CA ILE A 158 13.55 -3.36 -5.01
C ILE A 158 13.15 -3.34 -3.54
N ALA A 159 11.87 -3.63 -3.28
CA ALA A 159 11.36 -3.84 -1.93
C ALA A 159 10.60 -5.16 -1.85
N VAL A 160 10.93 -5.97 -0.84
CA VAL A 160 10.16 -7.18 -0.50
C VAL A 160 9.23 -6.84 0.67
N VAL A 161 7.93 -7.03 0.48
CA VAL A 161 6.90 -6.69 1.47
C VAL A 161 6.20 -7.98 1.90
N THR A 162 6.07 -8.17 3.21
CA THR A 162 5.36 -9.29 3.82
C THR A 162 4.59 -8.83 5.06
N PRO A 163 3.39 -9.37 5.33
CA PRO A 163 2.60 -8.97 6.50
C PRO A 163 3.16 -9.49 7.83
N TYR A 164 4.06 -10.48 7.81
CA TYR A 164 4.57 -11.14 9.02
C TYR A 164 6.00 -10.68 9.36
N ALA A 165 6.19 -10.28 10.61
CA ALA A 165 7.49 -9.84 11.11
C ALA A 165 8.54 -10.98 11.11
N ALA A 166 8.13 -12.23 11.36
CA ALA A 166 9.04 -13.38 11.26
C ALA A 166 9.51 -13.61 9.82
N GLN A 167 8.60 -13.57 8.84
CA GLN A 167 8.97 -13.66 7.42
C GLN A 167 9.90 -12.51 7.00
N ALA A 168 9.64 -11.28 7.47
CA ALA A 168 10.52 -10.15 7.18
C ALA A 168 11.93 -10.31 7.76
N ARG A 169 12.07 -10.97 8.93
CA ARG A 169 13.37 -11.32 9.51
C ARG A 169 14.06 -12.44 8.73
N LEU A 170 13.31 -13.41 8.25
CA LEU A 170 13.85 -14.54 7.48
C LEU A 170 14.42 -14.10 6.12
N ILE A 171 13.80 -13.11 5.48
CA ILE A 171 14.22 -12.59 4.17
C ILE A 171 15.43 -11.63 4.27
N ARG A 172 15.65 -11.01 5.43
CA ARG A 172 16.72 -10.02 5.67
C ARG A 172 18.06 -10.67 5.96
#